data_AF-A0A7V6Y5T8-F1
#
_entry.id   AF-A0A7V6Y5T8-F1
#
_cell.length_a   1.000
_cell.length_b   1.000
_cell.length_c   1.000
_cell.angle_alpha   90.00
_cell.angle_beta   90.00
_cell.angle_gamma   90.00
#
_symmetry.space_group_name_H-M   'P 1'
#
loop_
_entity.id
_entity.type
_entity.pdbx_description
1 polymer ?
#
loop_
_entity_poly.entity_id
_entity_poly.type
_entity_poly.pdbx_seq_one_letter_code
_entity_poly.pdbx_strand_id
1 'polypeptide(L)' 'MRKAKLSQQEKAYSELPCTFVIKVIHAERNTIQGYIQWLEREKTVAFRSYMELLHLTQDALQNLQKGLVDFRYWEV' A
#
# COMPACT_ATOMS: atom_id res chain seq x y z
N MET A 1 17.30 -22.94 31.87
CA MET A 1 16.68 -21.62 31.64
C MET A 1 16.47 -21.45 30.14
N ARG A 2 15.22 -21.44 29.68
CA ARG A 2 14.84 -21.43 28.26
C ARG A 2 15.10 -20.04 27.68
N LYS A 3 15.97 -19.92 26.67
CA LYS A 3 16.11 -18.69 25.90
C LYS A 3 14.83 -18.51 25.08
N ALA A 4 14.10 -17.43 25.33
CA ALA A 4 12.89 -17.08 24.59
C ALA A 4 13.24 -16.98 23.10
N LYS A 5 12.52 -17.74 22.27
CA LYS A 5 12.48 -17.59 20.82
C LYS A 5 11.81 -16.25 20.51
N LEU A 6 12.57 -15.17 20.52
CA LEU A 6 12.13 -13.84 20.10
C LEU A 6 12.80 -13.48 18.77
N SER A 7 12.68 -14.35 17.77
CA SER A 7 13.35 -14.14 16.47
C SER A 7 12.62 -14.78 15.27
N GLN A 8 11.32 -15.09 15.42
CA GLN A 8 10.55 -15.72 14.34
C GLN A 8 9.39 -14.88 13.80
N GLN A 9 9.14 -13.69 14.35
CA GLN A 9 7.96 -12.90 13.97
C GLN A 9 8.25 -11.76 12.97
N GLU A 10 9.51 -11.45 12.68
CA GLU A 10 9.87 -10.33 11.78
C GLU A 10 9.98 -10.73 10.29
N LYS A 11 9.95 -12.03 9.96
CA LYS A 11 10.19 -12.52 8.59
C LYS A 11 8.95 -12.63 7.67
N ALA A 12 7.76 -12.23 8.13
CA ALA A 12 6.54 -12.27 7.33
C ALA A 12 6.15 -10.92 6.67
N TYR A 13 6.88 -9.84 6.94
CA TYR A 13 6.64 -8.52 6.33
C TYR A 13 7.44 -8.29 5.04
N SER A 14 8.44 -9.13 4.74
CA SER A 14 9.31 -8.98 3.57
C SER A 14 8.74 -9.55 2.27
N GLU A 15 7.53 -10.10 2.27
CA GLU A 15 6.92 -10.75 1.10
C GLU A 15 5.77 -9.95 0.47
N LEU A 16 5.38 -8.80 1.02
CA LEU A 16 4.39 -7.92 0.40
C LEU A 16 5.11 -6.97 -0.57
N PRO A 17 4.95 -7.15 -1.90
CA PRO A 17 5.81 -6.50 -2.88
C PRO A 17 5.53 -4.99 -3.06
N CYS A 18 4.53 -4.43 -2.37
CA CYS A 18 4.17 -3.01 -2.42
C CYS A 18 3.38 -2.62 -1.16
N THR A 19 4.06 -2.10 -0.15
CA THR A 19 3.45 -1.60 1.08
C THR A 19 3.41 -0.08 1.06
N PHE A 20 2.24 0.47 1.31
CA PHE A 20 2.05 1.92 1.35
C PHE A 20 1.25 2.35 2.57
N VAL A 21 1.49 3.59 2.98
CA VAL A 21 0.75 4.28 4.05
C VAL A 21 0.00 5.44 3.42
N ILE A 22 -1.30 5.53 3.70
CA ILE A 22 -2.16 6.63 3.25
C ILE A 22 -2.50 7.50 4.44
N LYS A 23 -2.18 8.79 4.34
CA LYS A 23 -2.58 9.82 5.30
C LYS A 23 -3.64 10.71 4.67
N VAL A 24 -4.89 10.58 5.13
CA VAL A 24 -5.99 11.46 4.74
C VAL A 24 -5.92 12.75 5.56
N ILE A 25 -6.01 13.90 4.90
CA ILE A 25 -5.98 15.23 5.53
C ILE A 25 -7.36 15.89 5.45
N HIS A 26 -8.06 15.73 4.31
CA HIS A 26 -9.40 16.25 4.12
C HIS A 26 -10.32 15.13 3.62
N ALA A 27 -11.52 15.07 4.20
CA ALA A 27 -12.58 14.14 3.83
C ALA A 27 -13.90 14.91 3.79
N GLU A 28 -14.15 15.60 2.68
CA GLU A 28 -15.26 16.52 2.51
C GLU A 28 -15.90 16.31 1.14
N ARG A 29 -17.17 16.70 0.97
CA ARG A 29 -17.87 16.70 -0.33
C ARG A 29 -17.77 15.35 -1.08
N ASN A 30 -17.84 14.25 -0.35
CA ASN A 30 -17.77 12.89 -0.88
C ASN A 30 -16.44 12.58 -1.61
N THR A 31 -15.34 13.23 -1.22
CA THR A 31 -13.99 12.95 -1.71
C THR A 31 -12.97 13.00 -0.58
N ILE A 32 -11.78 12.47 -0.83
CA ILE A 32 -10.64 12.50 0.10
C ILE A 32 -9.41 13.12 -0.55
N GLN A 33 -8.60 13.79 0.26
CA GLN A 33 -7.33 14.37 -0.13
C GLN A 33 -6.27 14.08 0.93
N GLY A 34 -5.02 13.93 0.51
CA GLY A 34 -3.97 13.55 1.44
C GLY A 34 -2.68 13.15 0.73
N TYR A 35 -1.93 12.27 1.38
CA TYR A 35 -0.66 11.75 0.86
C TYR A 35 -0.65 10.22 0.90
N ILE A 36 -0.03 9.62 -0.10
CA ILE A 36 0.35 8.21 -0.13
C ILE A 36 1.88 8.13 -0.10
N GLN A 37 2.41 7.30 0.80
CA GLN A 37 3.84 7.05 0.96
C GLN A 37 4.11 5.56 0.74
N TRP A 38 5.01 5.24 -0.19
CA TRP A 38 5.49 3.87 -0.41
C TRP A 38 6.69 3.61 0.50
N LEU A 39 6.59 2.57 1.33
CA LEU A 39 7.62 2.26 2.32
C LEU A 39 8.91 1.75 1.68
N GLU A 40 8.80 0.96 0.60
CA GLU A 40 9.97 0.37 -0.07
C GLU A 40 10.70 1.34 -1.00
N ARG A 41 10.01 2.39 -1.47
CA ARG A 41 10.54 3.33 -2.47
C ARG A 41 10.83 4.73 -1.91
N GLU A 42 10.57 4.94 -0.62
CA GLU A 42 10.65 6.25 0.06
C GLU A 42 9.95 7.39 -0.72
N LYS A 43 8.97 7.04 -1.55
CA LYS A 43 8.26 7.97 -2.41
C LYS A 43 7.03 8.45 -1.67
N THR A 44 6.79 9.76 -1.66
CA THR A 44 5.54 10.34 -1.14
C THR A 44 4.89 11.18 -2.23
N VAL A 45 3.60 10.95 -2.47
CA VAL A 45 2.83 11.67 -3.49
C VAL A 45 1.53 12.16 -2.86
N ALA A 46 1.14 13.40 -3.18
CA ALA A 46 -0.15 13.94 -2.78
C ALA A 46 -1.25 13.44 -3.72
N PHE A 47 -2.44 13.18 -3.19
CA PHE A 47 -3.65 12.95 -3.97
C PHE A 47 -4.70 14.02 -3.63
N ARG A 48 -5.43 14.50 -4.65
CA ARG A 48 -6.46 15.54 -4.58
C ARG A 48 -7.88 14.98 -4.70
N SER A 49 -8.01 13.68 -4.95
CA SER A 49 -9.29 12.99 -4.97
C SER A 49 -9.14 11.49 -4.68
N TYR A 50 -10.27 10.86 -4.36
CA TYR A 50 -10.35 9.40 -4.26
C TYR A 50 -9.92 8.69 -5.56
N MET A 51 -10.33 9.21 -6.73
CA MET A 51 -9.95 8.63 -8.03
C MET A 51 -8.46 8.73 -8.31
N GLU A 52 -7.83 9.84 -7.93
CA GLU A 52 -6.38 9.99 -8.07
C GLU A 52 -5.62 9.00 -7.19
N LEU A 53 -6.10 8.78 -5.95
CA LEU A 53 -5.55 7.73 -5.08
C LEU A 53 -5.63 6.34 -5.74
N LEU A 54 -6.79 5.99 -6.33
CA LEU A 54 -6.94 4.71 -7.03
C LEU A 54 -5.95 4.58 -8.19
N HIS A 55 -5.81 5.61 -9.03
CA HIS A 55 -4.84 5.59 -10.12
C HIS A 55 -3.40 5.45 -9.63
N LEU A 56 -3.03 6.12 -8.54
CA LEU A 56 -1.69 5.99 -7.94
C LEU A 56 -1.42 4.56 -7.45
N THR A 57 -2.41 3.91 -6.85
CA THR A 57 -2.28 2.50 -6.43
C THR A 57 -2.22 1.53 -7.61
N GLN A 58 -3.01 1.80 -8.66
CA GLN A 58 -3.01 1.01 -9.89
C GLN A 58 -1.67 1.13 -10.63
N ASP A 59 -1.15 2.34 -10.78
CA ASP A 59 0.17 2.59 -11.40
C ASP A 59 1.29 1.92 -10.58
N ALA A 60 1.24 2.02 -9.25
CA ALA A 60 2.20 1.33 -8.38
C ALA A 60 2.16 -0.20 -8.57
N LEU A 61 0.97 -0.78 -8.74
CA LEU A 61 0.79 -2.20 -9.00
C LEU A 61 1.27 -2.61 -10.40
N GLN A 62 0.97 -1.82 -11.44
CA GLN A 62 1.45 -2.08 -12.81
C GLN A 62 2.98 -2.00 -12.90
N ASN A 63 3.58 -1.02 -12.22
CA ASN A 63 5.04 -0.89 -12.13
C ASN A 63 5.70 -2.04 -11.36
N LEU A 64 4.95 -2.74 -10.52
CA LEU A 64 5.39 -3.96 -9.85
C LEU A 64 5.20 -5.21 -10.75
N GLN A 65 4.11 -5.25 -11.51
CA GLN A 65 3.72 -6.34 -12.38
C GLN A 65 4.42 -6.34 -13.76
N LYS A 66 5.73 -6.59 -13.76
CA LYS A 66 6.32 -7.41 -14.85
C LYS A 66 6.03 -8.92 -14.69
N GLY A 67 5.15 -9.29 -13.77
CA GLY A 67 4.62 -10.64 -13.58
C GLY A 67 3.59 -10.68 -12.46
N LEU A 68 2.32 -10.86 -12.84
CA LEU A 68 1.23 -11.45 -12.06
C LEU A 68 0.92 -10.87 -10.66
N VAL A 69 -0.12 -10.05 -10.57
CA VAL A 69 -1.07 -10.16 -9.46
C VAL A 69 -2.48 -10.04 -10.02
N ASP A 70 -3.23 -11.14 -9.97
CA ASP A 70 -4.65 -11.15 -10.28
C ASP A 70 -5.36 -10.26 -9.24
N PHE A 71 -6.13 -9.26 -9.70
CA PHE A 71 -6.91 -8.45 -8.78
C PHE A 71 -7.89 -9.38 -8.08
N ARG A 72 -7.83 -9.47 -6.75
CA ARG A 72 -8.81 -10.26 -5.99
C ARG A 72 -10.19 -9.65 -6.23
N TYR A 73 -10.95 -10.27 -7.12
CA TYR A 73 -12.38 -10.05 -7.24
C TYR A 73 -13.06 -10.70 -6.04
N TRP A 74 -14.07 -10.03 -5.49
CA TRP A 74 -15.00 -10.69 -4.61
C TRP A 74 -15.92 -11.50 -5.52
N GLU A 75 -15.92 -12.83 -5.40
CA GLU A 75 -16.94 -13.64 -6.07
C GLU A 75 -18.30 -13.20 -5.55
N VAL A 76 -19.16 -12.72 -6.45
CA VAL A 76 -20.56 -12.36 -6.18
C VAL A 76 -21.44 -13.52 -6.61
#